data_AF-G7JR55-F1
#
_entry.id   AF-G7JR55-F1
#
_cell.length_a   1.000
_cell.length_b   1.000
_cell.length_c   1.000
_cell.angle_alpha   90.00
_cell.angle_beta   90.00
_cell.angle_gamma   90.00
#
_symmetry.space_group_name_H-M   'P 1'
#
loop_
_entity.id
_entity.type
_entity.pdbx_description
1 polymer ?
#
loop_
_entity_poly.entity_id
_entity_poly.type
_entity_poly.pdbx_seq_one_letter_code
_entity_poly.pdbx_strand_id
1 'polypeptide(L)'
;MGFQRFSTCFLLALCILSQSLAKGTLGFACNWGTITSHPLPAQIMVKLMRDNGINKVKLFEADPMALKALGNSGIQVMVGIPNDLLDSLATNVNAAIAWVDQNVSAFISKNGVDIRYVAVGNEAFLKTYNGRFVQSTFPAIKNIQAALIKAGLGRQVKVTTPLNADVYQSDTGLPSGGHFRPDIQNQMMSIIKFLSQSNGPLTFNIYPFLSLDADPNFPKEFAFFDGSAAPVVDGSITYTNVFDANFDTLISALEKNGFGSMNVIIGEVGWPTDGTSNANIKSAQRFNQGLVDRIVKKQGTPKRPTPPEIYMFALLDEDLKSIDPGPFERHWGIFNFDGSMKYPLNLGGGKSLVGAKGVKYLAKQWCVISTQANVMDPNFAQSMSKACTYADCTSLAPGSSCSGLDTKGNASYAFNMYYQRLDQRKDACQFNGLSVVTNIDPSPSQGSCHFEIMIDIGKHETKSTSFAAPKIGLAYKFMLVSSFSFTLSLFI
;
A
#
# COMPACT_ATOMS: atom_id res chain seq x y z
N MET A 1 63.88 10.09 -24.53
CA MET A 1 63.14 10.10 -23.24
C MET A 1 61.75 10.74 -23.38
N GLY A 2 60.92 10.29 -24.33
CA GLY A 2 59.61 10.91 -24.63
C GLY A 2 58.39 9.98 -24.55
N PHE A 3 58.59 8.66 -24.54
CA PHE A 3 57.48 7.69 -24.60
C PHE A 3 57.07 7.08 -23.25
N GLN A 4 57.90 7.19 -22.21
CA GLN A 4 57.59 6.63 -20.87
C GLN A 4 56.73 7.54 -19.98
N ARG A 5 56.61 8.84 -20.29
CA ARG A 5 55.82 9.79 -19.48
C ARG A 5 54.33 9.85 -19.87
N PHE A 6 53.96 9.45 -21.09
CA PHE A 6 52.55 9.39 -21.49
C PHE A 6 51.83 8.16 -20.97
N SER A 7 52.52 7.02 -20.81
CA SER A 7 51.93 5.78 -20.28
C SER A 7 51.58 5.87 -18.79
N THR A 8 52.33 6.67 -18.02
CA THR A 8 52.11 6.84 -16.57
C THR A 8 50.90 7.75 -16.27
N CYS A 9 50.61 8.75 -17.11
CA CYS A 9 49.38 9.55 -16.96
C CYS A 9 48.12 8.79 -17.38
N PHE A 10 48.21 7.85 -18.33
CA PHE A 10 47.05 7.07 -18.78
C PHE A 10 46.64 5.99 -17.75
N LEU A 11 47.61 5.40 -17.03
CA LEU A 11 47.34 4.46 -15.94
C LEU A 11 46.76 5.15 -14.69
N LEU A 12 47.17 6.38 -14.38
CA LEU A 12 46.58 7.17 -13.30
C LEU A 12 45.15 7.64 -13.61
N ALA A 13 44.84 7.94 -14.89
CA ALA A 13 43.47 8.23 -15.31
C ALA A 13 42.56 6.99 -15.27
N LEU A 14 43.09 5.79 -15.54
CA LEU A 14 42.35 4.53 -15.37
C LEU A 14 42.15 4.13 -13.90
N CYS A 15 43.03 4.54 -12.97
CA CYS A 15 42.79 4.37 -11.53
C CYS A 15 41.72 5.32 -10.96
N ILE A 16 41.39 6.42 -11.66
CA ILE A 16 40.26 7.30 -11.31
C ILE A 16 38.93 6.71 -11.85
N LEU A 17 39.00 5.65 -12.65
CA LEU A 17 37.86 4.84 -13.11
C LEU A 17 37.53 3.64 -12.23
N SER A 18 38.15 3.48 -11.05
CA SER A 18 37.86 2.34 -10.17
C SER A 18 37.85 2.71 -8.69
N GLN A 19 36.99 3.65 -8.27
CA GLN A 19 36.36 3.61 -6.93
C GLN A 19 35.36 4.75 -6.58
N SER A 20 34.64 5.33 -7.55
CA SER A 20 33.23 5.59 -7.23
C SER A 20 32.52 4.23 -7.26
N LEU A 21 32.76 3.41 -6.23
CA LEU A 21 31.66 2.63 -5.68
C LEU A 21 30.55 3.67 -5.54
N ALA A 22 29.58 3.67 -6.45
CA ALA A 22 28.24 3.90 -5.99
C ALA A 22 28.10 2.90 -4.86
N LYS A 23 28.36 3.33 -3.62
CA LYS A 23 27.79 2.69 -2.45
C LYS A 23 26.33 2.68 -2.82
N GLY A 24 25.87 1.56 -3.36
CA GLY A 24 24.47 1.35 -3.66
C GLY A 24 23.82 1.49 -2.31
N THR A 25 23.35 2.70 -2.01
CA THR A 25 22.51 2.94 -0.85
C THR A 25 21.40 1.94 -1.02
N LEU A 26 21.31 1.01 -0.07
CA LEU A 26 20.20 0.09 0.01
C LEU A 26 18.93 0.92 -0.11
N GLY A 27 18.26 0.80 -1.24
CA GLY A 27 17.12 1.63 -1.58
C GLY A 27 15.86 0.84 -1.28
N PHE A 28 15.13 1.28 -0.26
CA PHE A 28 13.82 0.71 0.04
C PHE A 28 12.78 1.27 -0.93
N ALA A 29 11.75 0.49 -1.21
CA ALA A 29 10.56 0.94 -1.93
C ALA A 29 9.33 0.81 -1.03
N CYS A 30 8.37 1.72 -1.17
CA CYS A 30 7.14 1.70 -0.39
C CYS A 30 5.91 2.07 -1.22
N ASN A 31 4.74 1.74 -0.70
CA ASN A 31 3.48 2.24 -1.19
C ASN A 31 3.09 3.50 -0.41
N TRP A 32 2.73 4.57 -1.14
CA TRP A 32 2.14 5.78 -0.55
C TRP A 32 0.67 5.86 -1.00
N GLY A 33 -0.21 5.39 -0.12
CA GLY A 33 -1.66 5.52 -0.24
C GLY A 33 -2.14 6.90 0.20
N THR A 34 -3.23 7.37 -0.40
CA THR A 34 -3.76 8.73 -0.18
C THR A 34 -5.23 8.72 0.24
N ILE A 35 -5.79 7.56 0.57
CA ILE A 35 -7.19 7.40 0.96
C ILE A 35 -7.35 7.71 2.45
N THR A 36 -7.16 8.98 2.79
CA THR A 36 -7.23 9.47 4.18
C THR A 36 -7.95 10.82 4.29
N SER A 37 -8.60 11.05 5.42
CA SER A 37 -9.32 12.30 5.71
C SER A 37 -8.38 13.48 6.00
N HIS A 38 -7.24 13.22 6.64
CA HIS A 38 -6.26 14.23 7.05
C HIS A 38 -4.86 13.85 6.54
N PRO A 39 -4.59 14.02 5.23
CA PRO A 39 -3.33 13.58 4.66
C PRO A 39 -2.14 14.33 5.25
N LEU A 40 -1.08 13.59 5.57
CA LEU A 40 0.20 14.18 5.92
C LEU A 40 0.71 15.06 4.76
N PRO A 41 1.21 16.30 5.01
CA PRO A 41 1.70 17.17 3.95
C PRO A 41 2.74 16.46 3.07
N ALA A 42 2.56 16.54 1.75
CA ALA A 42 3.36 15.78 0.78
C ALA A 42 4.89 15.99 0.92
N GLN A 43 5.32 17.19 1.33
CA GLN A 43 6.74 17.47 1.61
C GLN A 43 7.27 16.75 2.85
N ILE A 44 6.44 16.59 3.89
CA ILE A 44 6.79 15.79 5.07
C ILE A 44 6.89 14.31 4.66
N MET A 45 6.01 13.82 3.79
CA MET A 45 6.09 12.46 3.26
C MET A 45 7.37 12.19 2.47
N VAL A 46 7.76 13.11 1.58
CA VAL A 46 9.05 13.00 0.84
C VAL A 46 10.24 13.02 1.80
N LYS A 47 10.18 13.84 2.85
CA LYS A 47 11.22 13.87 3.89
C LYS A 47 11.24 12.55 4.68
N LEU A 48 10.09 12.03 5.09
CA LEU A 48 9.95 10.75 5.79
C LEU A 48 10.57 9.62 4.98
N MET A 49 10.30 9.55 3.68
CA MET A 49 10.91 8.57 2.78
C MET A 49 12.43 8.71 2.74
N ARG A 50 12.95 9.92 2.52
CA ARG A 50 14.41 10.17 2.45
C ARG A 50 15.12 9.87 3.76
N ASP A 51 14.56 10.26 4.90
CA ASP A 51 15.12 10.01 6.24
C ASP A 51 15.28 8.50 6.50
N ASN A 52 14.38 7.69 5.94
CA ASN A 52 14.37 6.22 6.08
C ASN A 52 15.05 5.48 4.90
N GLY A 53 15.72 6.18 3.99
CA GLY A 53 16.43 5.56 2.86
C GLY A 53 15.51 4.94 1.79
N ILE A 54 14.24 5.34 1.75
CA ILE A 54 13.31 4.97 0.70
C ILE A 54 13.61 5.84 -0.53
N ASN A 55 13.88 5.19 -1.66
CA ASN A 55 14.21 5.85 -2.91
C ASN A 55 13.31 5.41 -4.08
N LYS A 56 12.28 4.60 -3.82
CA LYS A 56 11.21 4.32 -4.77
C LYS A 56 9.85 4.35 -4.09
N VAL A 57 8.83 4.80 -4.79
CA VAL A 57 7.46 4.87 -4.28
C VAL A 57 6.45 4.44 -5.35
N LYS A 58 5.47 3.63 -4.96
CA LYS A 58 4.28 3.35 -5.75
C LYS A 58 3.14 4.22 -5.24
N LEU A 59 2.57 5.02 -6.13
CA LEU A 59 1.30 5.72 -5.95
C LEU A 59 0.20 4.89 -6.60
N PHE A 60 -0.96 4.76 -5.97
CA PHE A 60 -2.10 4.02 -6.53
C PHE A 60 -2.83 4.77 -7.64
N GLU A 61 -2.61 6.09 -7.70
CA GLU A 61 -3.13 6.99 -8.71
C GLU A 61 -2.15 8.15 -8.96
N ALA A 62 -2.40 8.94 -10.00
CA ALA A 62 -1.59 10.10 -10.34
C ALA A 62 -1.92 11.32 -9.47
N ASP A 63 -1.77 11.21 -8.15
CA ASP A 63 -2.06 12.32 -7.23
C ASP A 63 -1.15 13.53 -7.51
N PRO A 64 -1.72 14.71 -7.88
CA PRO A 64 -0.91 15.87 -8.24
C PRO A 64 -0.10 16.45 -7.10
N MET A 65 -0.53 16.30 -5.84
CA MET A 65 0.19 16.85 -4.68
C MET A 65 1.44 16.02 -4.38
N ALA A 66 1.29 14.69 -4.36
CA ALA A 66 2.38 13.74 -4.21
C ALA A 66 3.38 13.85 -5.36
N LEU A 67 2.91 13.84 -6.62
CA LEU A 67 3.79 13.96 -7.79
C LEU A 67 4.57 15.27 -7.80
N LYS A 68 3.95 16.42 -7.48
CA LYS A 68 4.69 17.69 -7.36
C LYS A 68 5.75 17.64 -6.27
N ALA A 69 5.44 17.04 -5.12
CA ALA A 69 6.40 16.95 -4.02
C ALA A 69 7.57 16.01 -4.33
N LEU A 70 7.34 14.96 -5.12
CA LEU A 70 8.36 14.02 -5.59
C LEU A 70 9.28 14.62 -6.66
N GLY A 71 8.95 15.77 -7.24
CA GLY A 71 9.79 16.48 -8.20
C GLY A 71 11.19 16.78 -7.67
N ASN A 72 12.23 16.39 -8.40
CA ASN A 72 13.64 16.54 -8.02
C ASN A 72 14.01 15.90 -6.65
N SER A 73 13.16 15.00 -6.14
CA SER A 73 13.39 14.31 -4.87
C SER A 73 14.42 13.17 -4.99
N GLY A 74 14.74 12.72 -6.21
CA GLY A 74 15.56 11.53 -6.43
C GLY A 74 14.87 10.20 -6.05
N ILE A 75 13.59 10.24 -5.69
CA ILE A 75 12.75 9.07 -5.46
C ILE A 75 12.11 8.68 -6.80
N GLN A 76 12.29 7.42 -7.20
CA GLN A 76 11.67 6.86 -8.41
C GLN A 76 10.20 6.57 -8.18
N VAL A 77 9.36 6.80 -9.18
CA VAL A 77 7.91 6.69 -9.04
C VAL A 77 7.34 5.61 -9.97
N MET A 78 6.54 4.72 -9.39
CA MET A 78 5.54 3.91 -10.09
C MET A 78 4.18 4.59 -9.91
N VAL A 79 3.55 5.02 -10.99
CA VAL A 79 2.23 5.69 -10.96
C VAL A 79 1.14 4.70 -11.36
N GLY A 80 0.14 4.54 -10.50
CA GLY A 80 -1.00 3.66 -10.73
C GLY A 80 -2.09 4.27 -11.62
N ILE A 81 -2.79 3.40 -12.33
CA ILE A 81 -4.05 3.67 -13.01
C ILE A 81 -5.12 2.84 -12.31
N PRO A 82 -6.13 3.46 -11.69
CA PRO A 82 -7.23 2.75 -11.05
C PRO A 82 -8.00 1.84 -12.04
N ASN A 83 -8.55 0.74 -11.53
CA ASN A 83 -9.29 -0.24 -12.35
C ASN A 83 -10.49 0.38 -13.10
N ASP A 84 -11.15 1.39 -12.54
CA ASP A 84 -12.28 2.07 -13.16
C ASP A 84 -11.91 2.86 -14.44
N LEU A 85 -10.62 3.12 -14.70
CA LEU A 85 -10.16 3.75 -15.94
C LEU A 85 -9.86 2.74 -17.05
N LEU A 86 -9.78 1.44 -16.75
CA LEU A 86 -9.33 0.43 -17.71
C LEU A 86 -10.20 0.39 -18.97
N ASP A 87 -11.53 0.41 -18.85
CA ASP A 87 -12.44 0.36 -20.00
C ASP A 87 -12.26 1.57 -20.93
N SER A 88 -12.13 2.77 -20.36
CA SER A 88 -11.93 3.99 -21.14
C SER A 88 -10.59 3.97 -21.88
N LEU A 89 -9.53 3.59 -21.18
CA LEU A 89 -8.17 3.53 -21.72
C LEU A 89 -7.99 2.39 -22.74
N ALA A 90 -8.76 1.31 -22.60
CA ALA A 90 -8.80 0.19 -23.52
C ALA A 90 -9.44 0.56 -24.86
N THR A 91 -10.55 1.30 -24.82
CA THR A 91 -11.40 1.56 -25.98
C THR A 91 -11.08 2.88 -26.68
N ASN A 92 -10.38 3.81 -26.03
CA ASN A 92 -10.06 5.11 -26.57
C ASN A 92 -8.56 5.45 -26.46
N VAL A 93 -7.84 5.36 -27.58
CA VAL A 93 -6.41 5.69 -27.65
C VAL A 93 -6.14 7.16 -27.31
N ASN A 94 -7.04 8.08 -27.64
CA ASN A 94 -6.87 9.49 -27.28
C ASN A 94 -7.00 9.71 -25.77
N ALA A 95 -7.82 8.91 -25.08
CA ALA A 95 -7.88 8.93 -23.61
C ALA A 95 -6.54 8.46 -23.00
N ALA A 96 -5.92 7.42 -23.55
CA ALA A 96 -4.59 6.97 -23.12
C ALA A 96 -3.49 8.01 -23.38
N ILE A 97 -3.52 8.68 -24.54
CA ILE A 97 -2.59 9.78 -24.85
C ILE A 97 -2.78 10.93 -23.87
N ALA A 98 -4.02 11.36 -23.64
CA ALA A 98 -4.33 12.46 -22.71
C ALA A 98 -3.91 12.11 -21.28
N TRP A 99 -4.17 10.87 -20.84
CA TRP A 99 -3.75 10.42 -19.51
C TRP A 99 -2.22 10.46 -19.35
N VAL A 100 -1.48 9.95 -20.34
CA VAL A 100 0.00 9.99 -20.29
C VAL A 100 0.53 11.42 -20.32
N ASP A 101 -0.04 12.29 -21.16
CA ASP A 101 0.37 13.69 -21.23
C ASP A 101 0.18 14.40 -19.89
N GLN A 102 -1.00 14.26 -19.29
CA GLN A 102 -1.38 14.93 -18.05
C GLN A 102 -0.67 14.37 -16.81
N ASN A 103 -0.53 13.05 -16.72
CA ASN A 103 -0.14 12.36 -15.49
C ASN A 103 1.30 11.84 -15.49
N VAL A 104 1.96 11.84 -16.65
CA VAL A 104 3.35 11.38 -16.77
C VAL A 104 4.22 12.45 -17.40
N SER A 105 3.97 12.81 -18.66
CA SER A 105 4.82 13.74 -19.42
C SER A 105 4.91 15.12 -18.76
N ALA A 106 3.79 15.67 -18.30
CA ALA A 106 3.76 16.96 -17.64
C ALA A 106 4.59 16.97 -16.34
N PHE A 107 4.50 15.93 -15.52
CA PHE A 107 5.22 15.85 -14.25
C PHE A 107 6.73 15.59 -14.44
N ILE A 108 7.10 14.74 -15.39
CA ILE A 108 8.52 14.55 -15.74
C ILE A 108 9.11 15.87 -16.21
N SER A 109 8.47 16.54 -17.19
CA SER A 109 9.03 17.72 -17.85
C SER A 109 8.97 19.00 -17.02
N LYS A 110 7.85 19.27 -16.34
CA LYS A 110 7.62 20.52 -15.60
C LYS A 110 8.07 20.46 -14.15
N ASN A 111 8.02 19.27 -13.53
CA ASN A 111 8.29 19.10 -12.10
C ASN A 111 9.55 18.29 -11.81
N GLY A 112 10.17 17.64 -12.81
CA GLY A 112 11.36 16.83 -12.61
C GLY A 112 11.10 15.55 -11.81
N VAL A 113 9.89 14.98 -11.93
CA VAL A 113 9.54 13.72 -11.26
C VAL A 113 10.22 12.55 -11.97
N ASP A 114 10.88 11.66 -11.22
CA ASP A 114 11.54 10.48 -11.79
C ASP A 114 10.58 9.29 -11.94
N ILE A 115 9.62 9.39 -12.87
CA ILE A 115 8.68 8.30 -13.14
C ILE A 115 9.39 7.19 -13.94
N ARG A 116 9.26 5.94 -13.49
CA ARG A 116 9.86 4.74 -14.11
C ARG A 116 8.84 3.73 -14.57
N TYR A 117 7.70 3.65 -13.88
CA TYR A 117 6.66 2.68 -14.18
C TYR A 117 5.27 3.32 -14.20
N VAL A 118 4.41 2.81 -15.08
CA VAL A 118 2.96 3.01 -15.00
C VAL A 118 2.31 1.65 -14.72
N ALA A 119 1.71 1.50 -13.55
CA ALA A 119 0.97 0.32 -13.14
C ALA A 119 -0.47 0.42 -13.66
N VAL A 120 -0.78 -0.32 -14.73
CA VAL A 120 -2.08 -0.26 -15.40
C VAL A 120 -3.05 -1.23 -14.70
N GLY A 121 -3.96 -0.69 -13.89
CA GLY A 121 -4.81 -1.47 -13.00
C GLY A 121 -4.12 -1.85 -11.70
N ASN A 122 -4.87 -2.48 -10.79
CA ASN A 122 -4.37 -3.11 -9.58
C ASN A 122 -5.22 -4.36 -9.28
N GLU A 123 -4.63 -5.54 -9.40
CA GLU A 123 -5.29 -6.84 -9.14
C GLU A 123 -6.60 -7.04 -9.94
N ALA A 124 -6.62 -6.55 -11.18
CA ALA A 124 -7.80 -6.53 -12.06
C ALA A 124 -8.41 -7.93 -12.36
N PHE A 125 -7.71 -9.01 -12.01
CA PHE A 125 -8.07 -10.40 -12.26
C PHE A 125 -8.54 -11.16 -11.01
N LEU A 126 -8.73 -10.45 -9.89
CA LEU A 126 -9.40 -10.97 -8.70
C LEU A 126 -10.74 -11.61 -9.06
N LYS A 127 -11.02 -12.79 -8.50
CA LYS A 127 -12.28 -13.50 -8.74
C LYS A 127 -13.49 -12.69 -8.29
N THR A 128 -13.34 -11.87 -7.25
CA THR A 128 -14.39 -11.00 -6.69
C THR A 128 -14.89 -9.93 -7.66
N TYR A 129 -14.10 -9.54 -8.66
CA TYR A 129 -14.55 -8.64 -9.72
C TYR A 129 -15.42 -9.32 -10.79
N ASN A 130 -15.63 -10.64 -10.70
CA ASN A 130 -16.47 -11.41 -11.63
C ASN A 130 -16.17 -11.10 -13.11
N GLY A 131 -14.89 -11.03 -13.45
CA GLY A 131 -14.42 -10.80 -14.83
C GLY A 131 -14.54 -9.36 -15.35
N ARG A 132 -15.03 -8.40 -14.54
CA ARG A 132 -15.31 -7.01 -14.96
C ARG A 132 -14.18 -6.34 -15.74
N PHE A 133 -12.92 -6.56 -15.33
CA PHE A 133 -11.76 -5.88 -15.92
C PHE A 133 -10.92 -6.77 -16.85
N VAL A 134 -11.28 -8.05 -17.02
CA VAL A 134 -10.46 -9.03 -17.75
C VAL A 134 -10.24 -8.62 -19.20
N GLN A 135 -11.28 -8.12 -19.87
CA GLN A 135 -11.24 -7.78 -21.30
C GLN A 135 -10.60 -6.42 -21.58
N SER A 136 -10.65 -5.47 -20.63
CA SER A 136 -10.09 -4.13 -20.81
C SER A 136 -8.64 -3.99 -20.37
N THR A 137 -8.16 -4.85 -19.46
CA THR A 137 -6.81 -4.71 -18.91
C THR A 137 -5.72 -4.76 -19.99
N PHE A 138 -5.69 -5.79 -20.84
CA PHE A 138 -4.64 -5.92 -21.85
C PHE A 138 -4.67 -4.81 -22.93
N PRO A 139 -5.84 -4.45 -23.51
CA PRO A 139 -5.91 -3.28 -24.40
C PRO A 139 -5.45 -1.98 -23.74
N ALA A 140 -5.80 -1.72 -22.48
CA ALA A 140 -5.35 -0.54 -21.74
C ALA A 140 -3.82 -0.52 -21.59
N ILE A 141 -3.21 -1.66 -21.23
CA ILE A 141 -1.74 -1.82 -21.14
C ILE A 141 -1.07 -1.42 -22.47
N LYS A 142 -1.58 -1.94 -23.60
CA LYS A 142 -1.05 -1.61 -24.93
C LYS A 142 -1.18 -0.13 -25.26
N ASN A 143 -2.35 0.46 -25.02
CA ASN A 143 -2.63 1.85 -25.35
C ASN A 143 -1.76 2.81 -24.51
N ILE A 144 -1.58 2.54 -23.22
CA ILE A 144 -0.70 3.34 -22.36
C ILE A 144 0.76 3.21 -22.80
N GLN A 145 1.25 2.00 -23.10
CA GLN A 145 2.63 1.83 -23.58
C GLN A 145 2.87 2.54 -24.91
N ALA A 146 1.89 2.50 -25.83
CA ALA A 146 1.95 3.24 -27.08
C ALA A 146 1.93 4.76 -26.87
N ALA A 147 1.11 5.25 -25.94
CA ALA A 147 1.06 6.67 -25.57
C ALA A 147 2.40 7.14 -24.94
N LEU A 148 3.04 6.33 -24.10
CA LEU A 148 4.38 6.61 -23.55
C LEU A 148 5.44 6.68 -24.67
N ILE A 149 5.37 5.78 -25.66
CA ILE A 149 6.27 5.82 -26.82
C ILE A 149 6.03 7.10 -27.64
N LYS A 150 4.76 7.44 -27.90
CA LYS A 150 4.37 8.66 -28.63
C LYS A 150 4.86 9.93 -27.93
N ALA A 151 4.86 9.95 -26.60
CA ALA A 151 5.38 11.05 -25.79
C ALA A 151 6.93 11.11 -25.73
N GLY A 152 7.64 10.17 -26.39
CA GLY A 152 9.10 10.08 -26.32
C GLY A 152 9.64 9.44 -25.04
N LEU A 153 8.76 8.90 -24.19
CA LEU A 153 9.11 8.36 -22.86
C LEU A 153 9.33 6.84 -22.85
N GLY A 154 9.09 6.13 -23.95
CA GLY A 154 9.12 4.66 -23.99
C GLY A 154 10.45 3.99 -23.61
N ARG A 155 11.55 4.74 -23.51
CA ARG A 155 12.84 4.26 -22.98
C ARG A 155 12.97 4.46 -21.45
N GLN A 156 12.35 5.49 -20.91
CA GLN A 156 12.41 5.85 -19.48
C GLN A 156 11.31 5.17 -18.68
N VAL A 157 10.08 5.15 -19.21
CA VAL A 157 8.88 4.70 -18.52
C VAL A 157 8.35 3.43 -19.18
N LYS A 158 8.17 2.38 -18.37
CA LYS A 158 7.59 1.10 -18.81
C LYS A 158 6.25 0.85 -18.16
N VAL A 159 5.32 0.23 -18.88
CA VAL A 159 4.10 -0.26 -18.25
C VAL A 159 4.36 -1.53 -17.46
N THR A 160 3.55 -1.75 -16.43
CA THR A 160 3.40 -3.02 -15.72
C THR A 160 1.94 -3.21 -15.34
N THR A 161 1.58 -4.37 -14.80
CA THR A 161 0.28 -4.64 -14.21
C THR A 161 0.49 -5.35 -12.88
N PRO A 162 0.06 -4.78 -11.75
CA PRO A 162 0.01 -5.47 -10.48
C PRO A 162 -1.01 -6.60 -10.54
N LEU A 163 -0.55 -7.83 -10.34
CA LEU A 163 -1.33 -9.04 -10.17
C LEU A 163 -1.17 -9.56 -8.73
N ASN A 164 -1.98 -10.53 -8.32
CA ASN A 164 -1.83 -11.21 -7.04
C ASN A 164 -2.05 -12.72 -7.20
N ALA A 165 -1.96 -13.48 -6.10
CA ALA A 165 -2.01 -14.94 -6.12
C ALA A 165 -3.27 -15.54 -6.75
N ASP A 166 -4.36 -14.77 -6.90
CA ASP A 166 -5.55 -15.23 -7.59
C ASP A 166 -5.26 -15.62 -9.05
N VAL A 167 -4.25 -15.07 -9.72
CA VAL A 167 -4.05 -15.31 -11.17
C VAL A 167 -3.53 -16.71 -11.52
N TYR A 168 -3.09 -17.49 -10.54
CA TYR A 168 -2.61 -18.86 -10.72
C TYR A 168 -3.28 -19.83 -9.75
N GLN A 169 -3.05 -21.12 -10.00
CA GLN A 169 -3.41 -22.21 -9.11
C GLN A 169 -2.30 -23.27 -9.14
N SER A 170 -2.35 -24.23 -8.22
CA SER A 170 -1.45 -25.39 -8.20
C SER A 170 -2.25 -26.66 -7.93
N ASP A 171 -2.19 -27.62 -8.85
CA ASP A 171 -2.92 -28.89 -8.70
C ASP A 171 -2.32 -29.79 -7.61
N THR A 172 -1.07 -29.52 -7.19
CA THR A 172 -0.35 -30.31 -6.20
C THR A 172 -0.35 -29.67 -4.81
N GLY A 173 -0.89 -28.45 -4.65
CA GLY A 173 -0.71 -27.62 -3.45
C GLY A 173 0.70 -27.05 -3.29
N LEU A 174 1.67 -27.48 -4.11
CA LEU A 174 3.07 -27.09 -4.02
C LEU A 174 3.46 -26.03 -5.07
N PRO A 175 4.46 -25.18 -4.80
CA PRO A 175 4.87 -24.12 -5.73
C PRO A 175 5.23 -24.60 -7.15
N SER A 176 5.91 -25.74 -7.30
CA SER A 176 6.27 -26.33 -8.59
C SER A 176 5.06 -26.68 -9.48
N GLY A 177 3.89 -26.90 -8.86
CA GLY A 177 2.61 -27.13 -9.55
C GLY A 177 1.98 -25.87 -10.14
N GLY A 178 2.50 -24.68 -9.80
CA GLY A 178 1.96 -23.39 -10.23
C GLY A 178 1.73 -23.26 -11.74
N HIS A 179 0.53 -22.82 -12.13
CA HIS A 179 0.15 -22.47 -13.50
C HIS A 179 -0.97 -21.42 -13.48
N PHE A 180 -1.03 -20.56 -14.50
CA PHE A 180 -2.09 -19.55 -14.59
C PHE A 180 -3.47 -20.22 -14.69
N ARG A 181 -4.49 -19.60 -14.08
CA ARG A 181 -5.83 -20.18 -14.09
C ARG A 181 -6.35 -20.34 -15.54
N PRO A 182 -7.03 -21.44 -15.88
CA PRO A 182 -7.50 -21.68 -17.24
C PRO A 182 -8.42 -20.59 -17.82
N ASP A 183 -9.25 -19.96 -16.98
CA ASP A 183 -10.22 -18.93 -17.39
C ASP A 183 -9.56 -17.63 -17.91
N ILE A 184 -8.33 -17.35 -17.50
CA ILE A 184 -7.59 -16.12 -17.86
C ILE A 184 -6.22 -16.41 -18.50
N GLN A 185 -5.89 -17.67 -18.75
CA GLN A 185 -4.55 -18.07 -19.23
C GLN A 185 -4.16 -17.32 -20.50
N ASN A 186 -5.07 -17.23 -21.49
CA ASN A 186 -4.79 -16.55 -22.75
C ASN A 186 -4.51 -15.05 -22.56
N GLN A 187 -5.26 -14.40 -21.67
CA GLN A 187 -5.07 -12.99 -21.31
C GLN A 187 -3.74 -12.79 -20.60
N MET A 188 -3.42 -13.64 -19.61
CA MET A 188 -2.13 -13.60 -18.90
C MET A 188 -0.97 -13.76 -19.87
N MET A 189 -1.04 -14.75 -20.77
CA MET A 189 0.00 -14.99 -21.76
C MET A 189 0.19 -13.80 -22.71
N SER A 190 -0.90 -13.15 -23.11
CA SER A 190 -0.84 -11.95 -23.96
C SER A 190 -0.15 -10.78 -23.25
N ILE A 191 -0.48 -10.55 -21.97
CA ILE A 191 0.13 -9.52 -21.12
C ILE A 191 1.61 -9.81 -20.90
N ILE A 192 1.96 -11.01 -20.45
CA ILE A 192 3.33 -11.43 -20.14
C ILE A 192 4.24 -11.30 -21.37
N LYS A 193 3.77 -11.79 -22.52
CA LYS A 193 4.49 -11.66 -23.80
C LYS A 193 4.73 -10.21 -24.17
N PHE A 194 3.71 -9.35 -24.03
CA PHE A 194 3.83 -7.93 -24.35
C PHE A 194 4.82 -7.20 -23.41
N LEU A 195 4.72 -7.45 -22.10
CA LEU A 195 5.64 -6.87 -21.11
C LEU A 195 7.08 -7.32 -21.38
N SER A 196 7.29 -8.62 -21.62
CA SER A 196 8.60 -9.16 -21.98
C SER A 196 9.17 -8.50 -23.24
N GLN A 197 8.38 -8.38 -24.31
CA GLN A 197 8.81 -7.74 -25.57
C GLN A 197 9.09 -6.24 -25.46
N SER A 198 8.47 -5.55 -24.49
CA SER A 198 8.66 -4.12 -24.24
C SER A 198 9.75 -3.82 -23.20
N ASN A 199 10.42 -4.85 -22.67
CA ASN A 199 11.33 -4.79 -21.53
C ASN A 199 10.65 -4.20 -20.28
N GLY A 200 9.35 -4.45 -20.10
CA GLY A 200 8.58 -4.10 -18.91
C GLY A 200 8.58 -5.22 -17.87
N PRO A 201 8.56 -4.90 -16.56
CA PRO A 201 8.42 -5.89 -15.50
C PRO A 201 6.97 -6.36 -15.34
N LEU A 202 6.78 -7.52 -14.73
CA LEU A 202 5.51 -7.91 -14.11
C LEU A 202 5.50 -7.42 -12.66
N THR A 203 4.39 -6.87 -12.18
CA THR A 203 4.24 -6.54 -10.76
C THR A 203 3.32 -7.56 -10.10
N PHE A 204 3.71 -8.01 -8.91
CA PHE A 204 2.99 -9.05 -8.18
C PHE A 204 2.87 -8.68 -6.69
N ASN A 205 1.67 -8.75 -6.14
CA ASN A 205 1.35 -8.41 -4.77
C ASN A 205 1.26 -9.70 -3.94
N ILE A 206 1.87 -9.71 -2.75
CA ILE A 206 1.95 -10.90 -1.88
C ILE A 206 1.51 -10.52 -0.47
N TYR A 207 0.53 -11.26 0.05
CA TYR A 207 -0.09 -10.98 1.34
C TYR A 207 -0.23 -12.22 2.23
N PRO A 208 0.84 -12.65 2.92
CA PRO A 208 0.81 -13.77 3.87
C PRO A 208 -0.24 -13.62 4.96
N PHE A 209 -0.47 -12.38 5.42
CA PHE A 209 -1.49 -12.04 6.39
C PHE A 209 -2.89 -12.52 5.96
N LEU A 210 -3.27 -12.31 4.69
CA LEU A 210 -4.62 -12.66 4.22
C LEU A 210 -4.86 -14.18 4.28
N SER A 211 -3.84 -14.99 4.00
CA SER A 211 -3.94 -16.45 4.15
C SER A 211 -4.12 -16.87 5.61
N LEU A 212 -3.38 -16.25 6.52
CA LEU A 212 -3.49 -16.50 7.96
C LEU A 212 -4.85 -16.05 8.54
N ASP A 213 -5.35 -14.90 8.10
CA ASP A 213 -6.59 -14.33 8.64
C ASP A 213 -7.84 -15.05 8.09
N ALA A 214 -7.76 -15.57 6.87
CA ALA A 214 -8.86 -16.29 6.23
C ALA A 214 -8.98 -17.77 6.66
N ASP A 215 -7.88 -18.43 7.04
CA ASP A 215 -7.89 -19.85 7.42
C ASP A 215 -7.30 -20.07 8.83
N PRO A 216 -8.12 -20.46 9.83
CA PRO A 216 -7.64 -20.72 11.19
C PRO A 216 -6.67 -21.91 11.28
N ASN A 217 -6.59 -22.77 10.25
CA ASN A 217 -5.65 -23.88 10.17
C ASN A 217 -4.35 -23.53 9.44
N PHE A 218 -4.23 -22.30 8.91
CA PHE A 218 -3.01 -21.86 8.26
C PHE A 218 -1.82 -21.99 9.24
N PRO A 219 -0.68 -22.57 8.83
CA PRO A 219 0.48 -22.71 9.70
C PRO A 219 1.08 -21.33 10.02
N LYS A 220 0.64 -20.72 11.12
CA LYS A 220 0.97 -19.33 11.49
C LYS A 220 2.45 -18.98 11.36
N GLU A 221 3.33 -19.86 11.82
CA GLU A 221 4.77 -19.64 11.77
C GLU A 221 5.31 -19.55 10.34
N PHE A 222 4.65 -20.21 9.37
CA PHE A 222 4.98 -20.14 7.94
C PHE A 222 4.67 -18.78 7.32
N ALA A 223 3.92 -17.91 7.99
CA ALA A 223 3.70 -16.54 7.54
C ALA A 223 4.93 -15.64 7.75
N PHE A 224 5.90 -16.05 8.57
CA PHE A 224 7.05 -15.24 8.99
C PHE A 224 8.39 -15.77 8.44
N PHE A 225 9.44 -14.95 8.53
CA PHE A 225 10.75 -15.20 7.91
C PHE A 225 11.82 -15.75 8.86
N ASP A 226 11.50 -15.98 10.13
CA ASP A 226 12.48 -16.36 11.15
C ASP A 226 12.80 -17.86 11.19
N GLY A 227 12.18 -18.66 10.31
CA GLY A 227 12.51 -20.07 10.13
C GLY A 227 11.97 -20.99 11.24
N SER A 228 11.02 -20.52 12.05
CA SER A 228 10.35 -21.35 13.06
C SER A 228 9.29 -22.28 12.47
N ALA A 229 8.91 -22.08 11.21
CA ALA A 229 7.90 -22.89 10.53
C ALA A 229 8.39 -24.31 10.22
N ALA A 230 7.48 -25.28 10.28
CA ALA A 230 7.69 -26.54 9.59
C ALA A 230 7.79 -26.25 8.08
N PRO A 231 8.86 -26.70 7.40
CA PRO A 231 9.06 -26.35 6.01
C PRO A 231 8.12 -27.13 5.09
N VAL A 232 7.77 -26.51 3.96
CA VAL A 232 7.12 -27.18 2.82
C VAL A 232 8.21 -27.69 1.89
N VAL A 233 8.25 -29.01 1.68
CA VAL A 233 9.21 -29.67 0.78
C VAL A 233 8.56 -29.92 -0.57
N ASP A 234 9.14 -29.33 -1.61
CA ASP A 234 8.67 -29.38 -3.00
C ASP A 234 9.80 -29.92 -3.88
N GLY A 235 9.86 -31.24 -4.02
CA GLY A 235 10.97 -31.93 -4.67
C GLY A 235 12.30 -31.67 -3.94
N SER A 236 13.24 -31.01 -4.62
CA SER A 236 14.53 -30.62 -4.05
C SER A 236 14.53 -29.23 -3.40
N ILE A 237 13.42 -28.51 -3.47
CA ILE A 237 13.29 -27.16 -2.92
C ILE A 237 12.58 -27.23 -1.57
N THR A 238 13.07 -26.46 -0.60
CA THR A 238 12.47 -26.36 0.73
C THR A 238 12.08 -24.90 0.98
N TYR A 239 10.80 -24.68 1.27
CA TYR A 239 10.26 -23.38 1.62
C TYR A 239 10.05 -23.29 3.12
N THR A 240 10.58 -22.26 3.76
CA THR A 240 10.43 -22.00 5.20
C THR A 240 9.42 -20.91 5.50
N ASN A 241 8.92 -20.23 4.47
CA ASN A 241 7.91 -19.18 4.60
C ASN A 241 7.02 -19.14 3.33
N VAL A 242 5.79 -18.66 3.51
CA VAL A 242 4.79 -18.59 2.45
C VAL A 242 5.09 -17.50 1.43
N PHE A 243 5.85 -16.45 1.79
CA PHE A 243 6.26 -15.43 0.82
C PHE A 243 7.07 -16.05 -0.31
N ASP A 244 8.09 -16.86 0.03
CA ASP A 244 8.94 -17.53 -0.95
C ASP A 244 8.13 -18.56 -1.76
N ALA A 245 7.30 -19.36 -1.10
CA ALA A 245 6.45 -20.36 -1.76
C ALA A 245 5.47 -19.70 -2.75
N ASN A 246 4.83 -18.61 -2.35
CA ASN A 246 3.88 -17.88 -3.18
C ASN A 246 4.58 -17.25 -4.40
N PHE A 247 5.71 -16.58 -4.19
CA PHE A 247 6.50 -16.01 -5.28
C PHE A 247 6.98 -17.10 -6.26
N ASP A 248 7.51 -18.22 -5.76
CA ASP A 248 8.01 -19.30 -6.61
C ASP A 248 6.91 -20.11 -7.30
N THR A 249 5.66 -20.00 -6.83
CA THR A 249 4.49 -20.48 -7.56
C THR A 249 4.26 -19.66 -8.84
N LEU A 250 4.37 -18.34 -8.75
CA LEU A 250 4.36 -17.46 -9.93
C LEU A 250 5.55 -17.77 -10.85
N ILE A 251 6.75 -17.93 -10.31
CA ILE A 251 7.94 -18.26 -11.11
C ILE A 251 7.75 -19.58 -11.86
N SER A 252 7.19 -20.60 -11.21
CA SER A 252 6.86 -21.88 -11.85
C SER A 252 5.84 -21.72 -12.98
N ALA A 253 4.81 -20.89 -12.79
CA ALA A 253 3.84 -20.57 -13.83
C ALA A 253 4.50 -19.85 -15.03
N LEU A 254 5.41 -18.91 -14.78
CA LEU A 254 6.16 -18.20 -15.83
C LEU A 254 7.10 -19.13 -16.60
N GLU A 255 7.86 -19.98 -15.91
CA GLU A 255 8.81 -20.93 -16.51
C GLU A 255 8.12 -21.93 -17.44
N LYS A 256 6.99 -22.52 -17.00
CA LYS A 256 6.20 -23.45 -17.82
C LYS A 256 5.73 -22.82 -19.13
N ASN A 257 5.64 -21.50 -19.18
CA ASN A 257 5.22 -20.74 -20.35
C ASN A 257 6.39 -20.05 -21.08
N GLY A 258 7.65 -20.36 -20.74
CA GLY A 258 8.85 -19.85 -21.42
C GLY A 258 9.32 -18.46 -20.97
N PHE A 259 8.83 -17.96 -19.83
CA PHE A 259 9.12 -16.61 -19.31
C PHE A 259 9.88 -16.63 -17.97
N GLY A 260 10.68 -17.66 -17.70
CA GLY A 260 11.42 -17.79 -16.42
C GLY A 260 12.38 -16.64 -16.11
N SER A 261 12.86 -15.91 -17.13
CA SER A 261 13.74 -14.75 -16.97
C SER A 261 12.99 -13.41 -16.80
N MET A 262 11.65 -13.41 -16.85
CA MET A 262 10.85 -12.19 -16.74
C MET A 262 11.16 -11.45 -15.44
N ASN A 263 11.42 -10.14 -15.51
CA ASN A 263 11.62 -9.33 -14.31
C ASN A 263 10.30 -9.22 -13.54
N VAL A 264 10.33 -9.53 -12.24
CA VAL A 264 9.15 -9.45 -11.36
C VAL A 264 9.45 -8.49 -10.21
N ILE A 265 8.56 -7.52 -10.02
CA ILE A 265 8.55 -6.57 -8.90
C ILE A 265 7.49 -7.03 -7.91
N ILE A 266 7.82 -7.10 -6.62
CA ILE A 266 6.81 -7.22 -5.57
C ILE A 266 6.20 -5.85 -5.34
N GLY A 267 4.95 -5.66 -5.81
CA GLY A 267 4.29 -4.36 -5.84
C GLY A 267 3.71 -3.91 -4.51
N GLU A 268 3.32 -4.88 -3.68
CA GLU A 268 2.77 -4.71 -2.35
C GLU A 268 3.10 -5.96 -1.51
N VAL A 269 3.57 -5.75 -0.29
CA VAL A 269 3.72 -6.77 0.75
C VAL A 269 3.84 -6.10 2.11
N GLY A 270 3.14 -6.62 3.11
CA GLY A 270 3.15 -6.06 4.46
C GLY A 270 2.28 -6.83 5.43
N TRP A 271 1.97 -6.20 6.56
CA TRP A 271 1.16 -6.80 7.63
C TRP A 271 0.42 -5.70 8.41
N PRO A 272 -0.91 -5.80 8.58
CA PRO A 272 -1.69 -4.79 9.29
C PRO A 272 -1.54 -4.90 10.81
N THR A 273 -1.69 -3.79 11.52
CA THR A 273 -1.39 -3.73 12.96
C THR A 273 -2.62 -3.73 13.86
N ASP A 274 -3.80 -3.67 13.29
CA ASP A 274 -5.06 -3.56 14.02
C ASP A 274 -6.22 -4.06 13.15
N GLY A 275 -7.41 -4.21 13.73
CA GLY A 275 -8.65 -4.58 13.02
C GLY A 275 -9.05 -6.06 13.14
N THR A 276 -8.10 -6.95 13.47
CA THR A 276 -8.35 -8.38 13.79
C THR A 276 -7.32 -8.89 14.79
N SER A 277 -7.53 -10.08 15.36
CA SER A 277 -6.58 -10.69 16.30
C SER A 277 -5.20 -11.01 15.70
N ASN A 278 -5.13 -11.30 14.39
CA ASN A 278 -3.88 -11.56 13.68
C ASN A 278 -3.19 -10.26 13.20
N ALA A 279 -3.95 -9.17 13.10
CA ALA A 279 -3.47 -7.83 12.79
C ALA A 279 -3.07 -7.12 14.10
N ASN A 280 -1.81 -7.22 14.50
CA ASN A 280 -1.31 -6.59 15.72
C ASN A 280 0.14 -6.12 15.57
N ILE A 281 0.54 -5.14 16.38
CA ILE A 281 1.88 -4.53 16.37
C ILE A 281 3.01 -5.56 16.44
N LYS A 282 2.86 -6.62 17.25
CA LYS A 282 3.91 -7.64 17.42
C LYS A 282 4.10 -8.47 16.14
N SER A 283 3.00 -8.95 15.56
CA SER A 283 3.04 -9.70 14.29
C SER A 283 3.55 -8.82 13.15
N ALA A 284 3.08 -7.57 13.06
CA ALA A 284 3.49 -6.64 12.03
C ALA A 284 4.99 -6.31 12.12
N GLN A 285 5.49 -6.05 13.32
CA GLN A 285 6.93 -5.84 13.54
C GLN A 285 7.74 -7.08 13.17
N ARG A 286 7.32 -8.28 13.60
CA ARG A 286 8.00 -9.55 13.28
C ARG A 286 8.09 -9.75 11.77
N PHE A 287 6.98 -9.58 11.06
CA PHE A 287 6.91 -9.75 9.61
C PHE A 287 7.75 -8.70 8.88
N ASN A 288 7.53 -7.42 9.17
CA ASN A 288 8.20 -6.33 8.48
C ASN A 288 9.70 -6.26 8.79
N GLN A 289 10.15 -6.66 9.99
CA GLN A 289 11.58 -6.81 10.27
C GLN A 289 12.20 -7.92 9.42
N GLY A 290 11.54 -9.09 9.32
CA GLY A 290 12.01 -10.18 8.46
C GLY A 290 12.08 -9.79 6.98
N LEU A 291 11.09 -9.01 6.51
CA LEU A 291 11.08 -8.47 5.16
C LEU A 291 12.24 -7.49 4.91
N VAL A 292 12.47 -6.56 5.85
CA VAL A 292 13.58 -5.60 5.79
C VAL A 292 14.92 -6.34 5.81
N ASP A 293 15.11 -7.32 6.69
CA ASP A 293 16.33 -8.12 6.76
C ASP A 293 16.62 -8.81 5.42
N ARG A 294 15.58 -9.33 4.76
CA ARG A 294 15.71 -9.98 3.45
C ARG A 294 16.12 -8.99 2.35
N ILE A 295 15.55 -7.78 2.37
CA ILE A 295 15.94 -6.68 1.46
C ILE A 295 17.41 -6.31 1.69
N VAL A 296 17.81 -6.10 2.95
CA VAL A 296 19.19 -5.75 3.34
C VAL A 296 20.18 -6.83 2.88
N LYS A 297 19.82 -8.10 3.07
CA LYS A 297 20.63 -9.26 2.67
C LYS A 297 20.61 -9.53 1.16
N LYS A 298 19.81 -8.79 0.38
CA LYS A 298 19.60 -9.02 -1.06
C LYS A 298 19.22 -10.46 -1.38
N GLN A 299 18.35 -11.03 -0.55
CA GLN A 299 17.96 -12.43 -0.62
C GLN A 299 16.78 -12.62 -1.59
N GLY A 300 17.00 -13.44 -2.62
CA GLY A 300 15.93 -14.00 -3.44
C GLY A 300 15.25 -15.20 -2.77
N THR A 301 14.47 -15.93 -3.55
CA THR A 301 13.76 -17.13 -3.12
C THR A 301 14.58 -18.40 -3.42
N PRO A 302 14.21 -19.57 -2.86
CA PRO A 302 14.87 -20.83 -3.16
C PRO A 302 14.92 -21.18 -4.65
N LYS A 303 13.84 -20.95 -5.42
CA LYS A 303 13.81 -21.19 -6.87
C LYS A 303 14.45 -20.05 -7.66
N ARG A 304 14.30 -18.80 -7.21
CA ARG A 304 14.86 -17.60 -7.87
C ARG A 304 15.78 -16.84 -6.91
N PRO A 305 17.07 -17.20 -6.86
CA PRO A 305 18.04 -16.58 -5.94
C PRO A 305 18.28 -15.09 -6.19
N THR A 306 17.92 -14.56 -7.37
CA THR A 306 17.99 -13.13 -7.65
C THR A 306 16.91 -12.38 -6.88
N PRO A 307 17.25 -11.41 -6.02
CA PRO A 307 16.27 -10.68 -5.23
C PRO A 307 15.35 -9.82 -6.12
N PRO A 308 14.03 -9.87 -5.92
CA PRO A 308 13.13 -8.93 -6.57
C PRO A 308 13.24 -7.53 -5.93
N GLU A 309 12.78 -6.52 -6.67
CA GLU A 309 12.44 -5.22 -6.07
C GLU A 309 11.15 -5.37 -5.24
N ILE A 310 11.07 -4.73 -4.06
CA ILE A 310 9.99 -4.94 -3.10
C ILE A 310 9.47 -3.62 -2.56
N TYR A 311 8.18 -3.38 -2.78
CA TYR A 311 7.43 -2.25 -2.24
C TYR A 311 6.70 -2.68 -0.98
N MET A 312 7.06 -2.07 0.15
CA MET A 312 6.40 -2.32 1.44
C MET A 312 5.03 -1.63 1.47
N PHE A 313 3.99 -2.41 1.74
CA PHE A 313 2.60 -1.95 1.84
C PHE A 313 2.18 -1.84 3.31
N ALA A 314 1.84 -0.65 3.82
CA ALA A 314 2.02 0.67 3.22
C ALA A 314 2.79 1.59 4.18
N LEU A 315 3.09 2.81 3.73
CA LEU A 315 3.84 3.73 4.58
C LEU A 315 2.98 4.27 5.74
N LEU A 316 1.74 4.68 5.47
CA LEU A 316 0.80 5.23 6.46
C LEU A 316 -0.47 4.38 6.56
N ASP A 317 -1.16 4.48 7.69
CA ASP A 317 -2.57 4.09 7.82
C ASP A 317 -3.49 5.02 7.02
N GLU A 318 -4.64 4.50 6.58
CA GLU A 318 -5.54 5.15 5.62
C GLU A 318 -7.01 5.02 6.06
N ASP A 319 -7.47 5.97 6.86
CA ASP A 319 -8.76 5.95 7.58
C ASP A 319 -10.02 6.02 6.68
N LEU A 320 -9.86 6.28 5.38
CA LEU A 320 -10.97 6.28 4.42
C LEU A 320 -10.99 5.03 3.53
N LYS A 321 -10.04 4.09 3.68
CA LYS A 321 -10.09 2.83 2.90
C LYS A 321 -11.40 2.10 3.17
N SER A 322 -11.90 1.43 2.12
CA SER A 322 -13.03 0.51 2.28
C SER A 322 -12.62 -0.60 3.24
N ILE A 323 -13.57 -0.98 4.10
CA ILE A 323 -13.42 -2.07 5.05
C ILE A 323 -14.18 -3.31 4.60
N ASP A 324 -14.65 -3.35 3.35
CA ASP A 324 -15.35 -4.53 2.80
C ASP A 324 -14.51 -5.83 2.93
N PRO A 325 -13.17 -5.81 2.71
CA PRO A 325 -12.32 -6.97 2.97
C PRO A 325 -12.16 -7.29 4.47
N GLY A 326 -12.27 -6.28 5.33
CA GLY A 326 -12.18 -6.40 6.78
C GLY A 326 -11.74 -5.10 7.46
N PRO A 327 -11.90 -4.99 8.79
CA PRO A 327 -11.50 -3.80 9.54
C PRO A 327 -10.00 -3.51 9.48
N PHE A 328 -9.17 -4.53 9.22
CA PHE A 328 -7.72 -4.41 9.12
C PHE A 328 -7.24 -3.53 7.95
N GLU A 329 -8.09 -3.27 6.95
CA GLU A 329 -7.71 -2.52 5.74
C GLU A 329 -7.19 -1.12 6.03
N ARG A 330 -7.55 -0.52 7.16
CA ARG A 330 -7.11 0.84 7.50
C ARG A 330 -5.75 0.88 8.21
N HIS A 331 -5.17 -0.29 8.51
CA HIS A 331 -4.08 -0.45 9.49
C HIS A 331 -2.78 -1.04 8.93
N TRP A 332 -2.57 -0.98 7.61
CA TRP A 332 -1.38 -1.51 6.92
C TRP A 332 -0.13 -0.66 7.08
N GLY A 333 -0.23 0.54 7.65
CA GLY A 333 0.87 1.47 7.81
C GLY A 333 1.98 0.90 8.69
N ILE A 334 3.23 1.08 8.26
CA ILE A 334 4.41 0.98 9.13
C ILE A 334 4.45 2.16 10.12
N PHE A 335 3.93 3.31 9.68
CA PHE A 335 3.66 4.48 10.49
C PHE A 335 2.15 4.67 10.67
N ASN A 336 1.75 5.38 11.73
CA ASN A 336 0.37 5.86 11.89
C ASN A 336 0.06 6.88 10.78
N PHE A 337 -1.21 7.30 10.68
CA PHE A 337 -1.66 8.30 9.69
C PHE A 337 -0.84 9.61 9.70
N ASP A 338 -0.26 9.96 10.85
CA ASP A 338 0.56 11.16 11.06
C ASP A 338 2.06 10.97 10.79
N GLY A 339 2.48 9.76 10.41
CA GLY A 339 3.88 9.42 10.20
C GLY A 339 4.66 9.13 11.50
N SER A 340 4.01 9.05 12.66
CA SER A 340 4.62 8.55 13.89
C SER A 340 4.83 7.03 13.81
N MET A 341 5.87 6.53 14.47
CA MET A 341 6.24 5.11 14.39
C MET A 341 5.30 4.24 15.21
N LYS A 342 4.83 3.14 14.61
CA LYS A 342 4.02 2.12 15.30
C LYS A 342 4.88 1.11 16.04
N TYR A 343 6.05 0.80 15.49
CA TYR A 343 7.04 -0.13 16.05
C TYR A 343 8.43 0.18 15.47
N PRO A 344 9.50 -0.19 16.19
CA PRO A 344 10.86 0.01 15.68
C PRO A 344 11.21 -1.05 14.62
N LEU A 345 11.90 -0.61 13.56
CA LEU A 345 12.56 -1.49 12.58
C LEU A 345 14.05 -1.14 12.48
N ASN A 346 14.89 -2.15 12.36
CA ASN A 346 16.30 -2.02 11.98
C ASN A 346 16.40 -2.07 10.46
N LEU A 347 16.85 -0.96 9.86
CA LEU A 347 16.95 -0.79 8.40
C LEU A 347 18.32 -1.24 7.84
N GLY A 348 19.15 -1.89 8.67
CA GLY A 348 20.51 -2.28 8.33
C GLY A 348 21.50 -1.13 8.40
N GLY A 349 22.80 -1.45 8.43
CA GLY A 349 23.87 -0.45 8.42
C GLY A 349 23.84 0.52 9.63
N GLY A 350 23.30 0.08 10.77
CA GLY A 350 23.17 0.89 11.99
C GLY A 350 22.03 1.91 11.95
N LYS A 351 21.13 1.85 10.96
CA LYS A 351 19.97 2.74 10.87
C LYS A 351 18.73 2.10 11.47
N SER A 352 17.93 2.90 12.14
CA SER A 352 16.60 2.55 12.62
C SER A 352 15.55 3.39 11.91
N LEU A 353 14.31 2.90 11.91
CA LEU A 353 13.15 3.66 11.46
C LEU A 353 13.07 5.00 12.21
N VAL A 354 12.68 6.06 11.52
CA VAL A 354 12.50 7.41 12.07
C VAL A 354 11.15 7.95 11.64
N GLY A 355 10.34 8.41 12.60
CA GLY A 355 9.04 9.02 12.36
C GLY A 355 9.11 10.41 11.71
N ALA A 356 7.96 10.86 11.21
CA ALA A 356 7.79 12.16 10.59
C ALA A 356 8.09 13.30 11.57
N LYS A 357 8.53 14.44 11.02
CA LYS A 357 8.88 15.64 11.78
C LYS A 357 8.14 16.84 11.21
N GLY A 358 7.76 17.78 12.08
CA GLY A 358 7.08 19.02 11.68
C GLY A 358 5.59 18.84 11.41
N VAL A 359 4.99 17.75 11.89
CA VAL A 359 3.54 17.51 11.84
C VAL A 359 2.85 18.51 12.75
N LYS A 360 1.81 19.17 12.22
CA LYS A 360 0.92 20.04 13.00
C LYS A 360 -0.33 19.25 13.32
N TYR A 361 -0.78 19.33 14.56
CA TYR A 361 -1.98 18.64 15.03
C TYR A 361 -3.05 19.67 15.38
N LEU A 362 -4.30 19.23 15.38
CA LEU A 362 -5.40 19.96 15.98
C LEU A 362 -5.17 20.13 17.50
N ALA A 363 -6.03 20.90 18.16
CA ALA A 363 -5.89 21.17 19.58
C ALA A 363 -5.98 19.87 20.41
N LYS A 364 -5.35 19.85 21.59
CA LYS A 364 -5.42 18.70 22.53
C LYS A 364 -6.77 18.63 23.22
N GLN A 365 -7.79 18.26 22.45
CA GLN A 365 -9.17 18.15 22.87
C GLN A 365 -9.79 16.89 22.27
N TRP A 366 -10.62 16.22 23.07
CA TRP A 366 -11.31 14.99 22.70
C TRP A 366 -12.80 15.14 22.93
N CYS A 367 -13.60 14.50 22.09
CA CYS A 367 -15.02 14.35 22.34
C CYS A 367 -15.27 12.99 23.01
N VAL A 368 -15.78 13.00 24.23
CA VAL A 368 -16.04 11.78 25.00
C VAL A 368 -17.49 11.71 25.43
N ILE A 369 -17.95 10.53 25.86
CA ILE A 369 -19.26 10.44 26.48
C ILE A 369 -19.26 11.17 27.84
N SER A 370 -20.33 11.89 28.11
CA SER A 370 -20.57 12.56 29.38
C SER A 370 -20.66 11.55 30.53
N THR A 371 -20.08 11.88 31.68
CA THR A 371 -20.15 11.00 32.86
C THR A 371 -21.59 10.81 33.35
N GLN A 372 -22.45 11.80 33.10
CA GLN A 372 -23.88 11.82 33.40
C GLN A 372 -24.73 11.12 32.32
N ALA A 373 -24.15 10.71 31.18
CA ALA A 373 -24.89 10.03 30.13
C ALA A 373 -25.40 8.65 30.59
N ASN A 374 -26.66 8.37 30.26
CA ASN A 374 -27.29 7.07 30.47
C ASN A 374 -27.07 6.19 29.23
N VAL A 375 -26.44 5.02 29.39
CA VAL A 375 -26.24 4.06 28.29
C VAL A 375 -27.55 3.43 27.80
N MET A 376 -28.63 3.55 28.58
CA MET A 376 -29.98 3.13 28.21
C MET A 376 -30.77 4.23 27.48
N ASP A 377 -30.16 5.39 27.20
CA ASP A 377 -30.79 6.43 26.39
C ASP A 377 -31.11 5.87 24.99
N PRO A 378 -32.34 6.06 24.45
CA PRO A 378 -32.71 5.55 23.14
C PRO A 378 -31.82 6.07 22.00
N ASN A 379 -31.15 7.21 22.19
CA ASN A 379 -30.22 7.80 21.22
C ASN A 379 -28.80 7.27 21.34
N PHE A 380 -28.45 6.48 22.37
CA PHE A 380 -27.07 6.03 22.62
C PHE A 380 -26.52 5.22 21.44
N ALA A 381 -27.21 4.14 21.06
CA ALA A 381 -26.77 3.27 19.97
C ALA A 381 -26.75 4.00 18.61
N GLN A 382 -27.74 4.85 18.34
CA GLN A 382 -27.81 5.64 17.13
C GLN A 382 -26.65 6.67 17.04
N SER A 383 -26.28 7.27 18.17
CA SER A 383 -25.18 8.23 18.24
C SER A 383 -23.84 7.58 17.90
N MET A 384 -23.58 6.39 18.46
CA MET A 384 -22.38 5.60 18.13
C MET A 384 -22.39 5.15 16.66
N SER A 385 -23.52 4.61 16.19
CA SER A 385 -23.65 4.17 14.79
C SER A 385 -23.42 5.33 13.81
N LYS A 386 -23.98 6.52 14.08
CA LYS A 386 -23.72 7.73 13.29
C LYS A 386 -22.24 8.09 13.29
N ALA A 387 -21.60 8.12 14.46
CA ALA A 387 -20.18 8.44 14.57
C ALA A 387 -19.32 7.50 13.70
N CYS A 388 -19.49 6.19 13.85
CA CYS A 388 -18.75 5.19 13.10
C CYS A 388 -19.15 5.06 11.62
N THR A 389 -20.34 5.55 11.22
CA THR A 389 -20.68 5.67 9.80
C THR A 389 -19.82 6.71 9.10
N TYR A 390 -19.45 7.77 9.83
CA TYR A 390 -18.77 8.94 9.28
C TYR A 390 -17.36 9.12 9.84
N ALA A 391 -16.78 8.11 10.48
CA ALA A 391 -15.43 8.12 11.06
C ALA A 391 -14.85 6.71 11.11
N ASP A 392 -13.56 6.61 11.40
CA ASP A 392 -12.92 5.31 11.54
C ASP A 392 -13.08 4.76 12.96
N CYS A 393 -13.88 3.71 13.10
CA CYS A 393 -14.05 2.98 14.36
C CYS A 393 -13.50 1.55 14.28
N THR A 394 -12.70 1.21 13.26
CA THR A 394 -12.24 -0.16 13.02
C THR A 394 -11.43 -0.73 14.18
N SER A 395 -10.73 0.11 14.96
CA SER A 395 -10.02 -0.30 16.18
C SER A 395 -10.93 -0.80 17.32
N LEU A 396 -12.26 -0.61 17.21
CA LEU A 396 -13.25 -1.20 18.12
C LEU A 396 -13.64 -2.64 17.74
N ALA A 397 -13.23 -3.14 16.56
CA ALA A 397 -13.59 -4.48 16.11
C ALA A 397 -13.00 -5.56 17.04
N PRO A 398 -13.63 -6.75 17.15
CA PRO A 398 -13.12 -7.83 17.97
C PRO A 398 -11.66 -8.19 17.64
N GLY A 399 -10.81 -8.26 18.67
CA GLY A 399 -9.37 -8.55 18.52
C GLY A 399 -8.48 -7.35 18.21
N SER A 400 -9.07 -6.16 18.06
CA SER A 400 -8.38 -4.91 17.77
C SER A 400 -7.87 -4.20 19.04
N SER A 401 -7.08 -3.15 18.86
CA SER A 401 -6.38 -2.39 19.91
C SER A 401 -7.32 -1.79 20.96
N CYS A 402 -8.52 -1.38 20.57
CA CYS A 402 -9.54 -0.79 21.45
C CYS A 402 -10.70 -1.75 21.77
N SER A 403 -10.61 -3.04 21.44
CA SER A 403 -11.70 -4.00 21.68
C SER A 403 -11.98 -4.27 23.17
N GLY A 404 -11.07 -3.87 24.06
CA GLY A 404 -11.18 -4.03 25.52
C GLY A 404 -11.88 -2.88 26.25
N LEU A 405 -12.32 -1.84 25.53
CA LEU A 405 -13.04 -0.72 26.13
C LEU A 405 -14.44 -1.16 26.61
N ASP A 406 -14.90 -0.58 27.72
CA ASP A 406 -16.28 -0.76 28.18
C ASP A 406 -17.27 -0.01 27.27
N THR A 407 -18.57 -0.15 27.54
CA THR A 407 -19.63 0.49 26.75
C THR A 407 -19.45 2.01 26.61
N LYS A 408 -19.02 2.70 27.68
CA LYS A 408 -18.80 4.16 27.66
C LYS A 408 -17.49 4.52 26.95
N GLY A 409 -16.46 3.70 27.10
CA GLY A 409 -15.20 3.80 26.37
C GLY A 409 -15.40 3.67 24.87
N ASN A 410 -16.16 2.66 24.42
CA ASN A 410 -16.52 2.47 23.01
C ASN A 410 -17.25 3.69 22.44
N ALA A 411 -18.22 4.24 23.17
CA ALA A 411 -18.92 5.45 22.76
C ALA A 411 -17.98 6.66 22.68
N SER A 412 -17.09 6.82 23.66
CA SER A 412 -16.11 7.91 23.69
C SER A 412 -15.15 7.82 22.52
N TYR A 413 -14.69 6.61 22.17
CA TYR A 413 -13.79 6.40 21.04
C TYR A 413 -14.48 6.80 19.73
N ALA A 414 -15.69 6.28 19.51
CA ALA A 414 -16.49 6.63 18.33
C ALA A 414 -16.74 8.15 18.22
N PHE A 415 -17.13 8.80 19.31
CA PHE A 415 -17.36 10.24 19.35
C PHE A 415 -16.08 11.03 19.07
N ASN A 416 -14.94 10.60 19.61
CA ASN A 416 -13.67 11.24 19.33
C ASN A 416 -13.29 11.10 17.86
N MET A 417 -13.36 9.91 17.28
CA MET A 417 -12.99 9.70 15.88
C MET A 417 -13.85 10.55 14.93
N TYR A 418 -15.14 10.71 15.22
CA TYR A 418 -16.01 11.62 14.49
C TYR A 418 -15.65 13.10 14.69
N TYR A 419 -15.37 13.50 15.93
CA TYR A 419 -14.98 14.86 16.28
C TYR A 419 -13.66 15.27 15.60
N GLN A 420 -12.66 14.39 15.62
CA GLN A 420 -11.37 14.62 14.97
C GLN A 420 -11.51 14.65 13.45
N ARG A 421 -12.31 13.73 12.87
CA ARG A 421 -12.55 13.72 11.42
C ARG A 421 -13.22 14.99 10.90
N LEU A 422 -13.97 15.69 11.75
CA LEU A 422 -14.63 16.96 11.43
C LEU A 422 -13.84 18.17 11.94
N ASP A 423 -12.50 18.09 11.99
CA ASP A 423 -11.62 19.20 12.33
C ASP A 423 -11.95 19.86 13.70
N GLN A 424 -12.43 19.07 14.67
CA GLN A 424 -12.82 19.56 15.99
C GLN A 424 -13.90 20.66 15.96
N ARG A 425 -14.74 20.67 14.93
CA ARG A 425 -15.86 21.62 14.82
C ARG A 425 -16.73 21.61 16.07
N LYS A 426 -17.22 22.79 16.47
CA LYS A 426 -18.01 22.97 17.70
C LYS A 426 -19.29 22.13 17.75
N ASP A 427 -19.89 21.84 16.60
CA ASP A 427 -21.08 21.00 16.47
C ASP A 427 -20.77 19.50 16.32
N ALA A 428 -19.51 19.12 16.10
CA ALA A 428 -19.11 17.73 15.91
C ALA A 428 -19.10 16.91 17.21
N CYS A 429 -19.09 17.56 18.39
CA CYS A 429 -19.22 16.90 19.69
C CYS A 429 -20.64 17.03 20.30
N GLN A 430 -21.67 16.98 19.46
CA GLN A 430 -23.08 17.08 19.89
C GLN A 430 -23.85 15.80 19.57
N PHE A 431 -23.79 14.81 20.47
CA PHE A 431 -24.51 13.56 20.38
C PHE A 431 -25.73 13.54 21.31
N ASN A 432 -26.74 14.36 21.02
CA ASN A 432 -28.00 14.43 21.80
C ASN A 432 -27.80 14.69 23.31
N GLY A 433 -26.79 15.50 23.68
CA GLY A 433 -26.45 15.76 25.09
C GLY A 433 -25.68 14.62 25.79
N LEU A 434 -25.36 13.54 25.07
CA LEU A 434 -24.59 12.41 25.60
C LEU A 434 -23.08 12.66 25.60
N SER A 435 -22.59 13.68 24.89
CA SER A 435 -21.16 13.92 24.69
C SER A 435 -20.68 15.25 25.29
N VAL A 436 -19.40 15.31 25.62
CA VAL A 436 -18.72 16.50 26.13
C VAL A 436 -17.29 16.57 25.60
N VAL A 437 -16.80 17.79 25.37
CA VAL A 437 -15.38 18.03 25.03
C VAL A 437 -14.56 18.03 26.32
N THR A 438 -13.44 17.33 26.30
CA THR A 438 -12.46 17.29 27.38
C THR A 438 -11.06 17.63 26.86
N ASN A 439 -10.21 18.16 27.74
CA ASN A 439 -8.78 18.37 27.49
C ASN A 439 -7.90 17.31 28.20
N ILE A 440 -8.53 16.27 28.75
CA ILE A 440 -7.87 15.14 29.38
C ILE A 440 -7.89 13.99 28.38
N ASP A 441 -6.70 13.47 28.05
CA ASP A 441 -6.53 12.33 27.15
C ASP A 441 -7.29 11.10 27.73
N PRO A 442 -8.32 10.60 27.03
CA PRO A 442 -9.11 9.45 27.48
C PRO A 442 -8.46 8.11 27.16
N SER A 443 -7.27 8.08 26.53
CA SER A 443 -6.56 6.84 26.22
C SER A 443 -6.24 6.05 27.49
N PRO A 444 -6.52 4.73 27.53
CA PRO A 444 -6.13 3.88 28.64
C PRO A 444 -4.62 3.96 28.93
N SER A 445 -4.23 3.99 30.20
CA SER A 445 -2.81 4.02 30.60
C SER A 445 -2.06 2.70 30.32
N GLN A 446 -2.79 1.63 30.04
CA GLN A 446 -2.26 0.30 29.70
C GLN A 446 -2.95 -0.20 28.43
N GLY A 447 -2.18 -0.90 27.59
CA GLY A 447 -2.66 -1.43 26.30
C GLY A 447 -2.23 -0.55 25.12
N SER A 448 -2.82 -0.82 23.97
CA SER A 448 -2.48 -0.17 22.69
C SER A 448 -3.62 0.68 22.12
N CYS A 449 -4.70 0.89 22.87
CA CYS A 449 -5.80 1.74 22.45
C CYS A 449 -5.44 3.21 22.63
N HIS A 450 -5.52 4.00 21.56
CA HIS A 450 -5.18 5.41 21.57
C HIS A 450 -6.31 6.25 20.99
N PHE A 451 -6.68 7.32 21.68
CA PHE A 451 -7.65 8.29 21.20
C PHE A 451 -6.90 9.40 20.48
N GLU A 452 -6.91 9.32 19.16
CA GLU A 452 -6.05 10.15 18.33
C GLU A 452 -6.50 11.61 18.29
N ILE A 453 -5.57 12.49 17.91
CA ILE A 453 -5.81 13.87 17.50
C ILE A 453 -5.37 13.98 16.04
N MET A 454 -6.26 14.42 15.16
CA MET A 454 -5.97 14.50 13.73
C MET A 454 -4.94 15.59 13.40
N ILE A 455 -4.31 15.44 12.23
CA ILE A 455 -3.41 16.45 11.65
C ILE A 455 -4.20 17.73 11.38
N ASP A 456 -3.64 18.90 11.70
CA ASP A 456 -4.19 20.18 11.27
C ASP A 456 -3.86 20.42 9.80
N ILE A 457 -4.85 20.21 8.93
CA ILE A 457 -4.75 20.44 7.49
C ILE A 457 -5.05 21.90 7.08
N GLY A 458 -5.22 22.82 8.05
CA GLY A 458 -5.37 24.25 7.82
C GLY A 458 -6.75 24.69 7.30
N LYS A 459 -7.74 23.80 7.27
CA LYS A 459 -9.12 24.09 6.86
C LYS A 459 -9.95 24.63 8.04
N HIS A 460 -9.48 25.70 8.67
CA HIS A 460 -10.23 26.33 9.77
C HIS A 460 -11.47 27.04 9.23
N GLU A 461 -12.59 26.97 9.96
CA GLU A 461 -13.88 27.57 9.57
C GLU A 461 -13.72 29.02 9.09
N THR A 462 -13.85 29.24 7.77
CA THR A 462 -14.20 30.57 7.27
C THR A 462 -15.62 30.87 7.70
N LYS A 463 -15.84 31.99 8.41
CA LYS A 463 -17.17 32.50 8.78
C LYS A 463 -18.13 32.36 7.59
N SER A 464 -19.14 31.51 7.75
CA SER A 464 -20.20 31.31 6.76
C SER A 464 -20.91 32.63 6.48
N THR A 465 -20.66 33.21 5.30
CA THR A 465 -21.65 34.06 4.63
C THR A 465 -22.50 33.16 3.78
N SER A 466 -23.79 33.07 4.11
CA SER A 466 -24.79 32.29 3.40
C SER A 466 -24.82 32.65 1.91
N PHE A 467 -24.30 31.76 1.06
CA PHE A 467 -24.64 31.73 -0.35
C PHE A 467 -25.22 30.36 -0.68
N ALA A 468 -26.43 30.38 -1.24
CA ALA A 468 -27.15 29.20 -1.68
C ALA A 468 -26.29 28.39 -2.66
N ALA A 469 -26.14 27.10 -2.39
CA ALA A 469 -25.39 26.19 -3.24
C ALA A 469 -26.06 26.02 -4.62
N PRO A 470 -25.31 26.01 -5.74
CA PRO A 470 -25.83 25.54 -7.01
C PRO A 470 -25.96 24.01 -6.96
N LYS A 471 -27.09 23.50 -7.44
CA LYS A 471 -27.36 22.06 -7.59
C LYS A 471 -26.39 21.47 -8.62
N ILE A 472 -25.41 20.68 -8.16
CA ILE A 472 -24.63 19.78 -8.99
C ILE A 472 -25.05 18.36 -8.61
N GLY A 473 -25.72 17.67 -9.53
CA GLY A 473 -26.11 16.28 -9.34
C GLY A 473 -24.91 15.35 -9.44
N LEU A 474 -24.40 14.86 -8.30
CA LEU A 474 -23.60 13.65 -8.25
C LEU A 474 -24.52 12.45 -8.06
N ALA A 475 -24.72 11.69 -9.13
CA ALA A 475 -25.33 10.37 -9.04
C ALA A 475 -24.28 9.36 -8.56
N TYR A 476 -24.10 9.24 -7.24
CA TYR A 476 -23.50 8.04 -6.66
C TYR A 476 -24.55 6.94 -6.68
N LYS A 477 -24.48 6.05 -7.68
CA LYS A 477 -25.19 4.76 -7.60
C LYS A 477 -24.42 3.86 -6.65
N PHE A 478 -24.92 3.74 -5.42
CA PHE A 478 -24.63 2.61 -4.56
C PHE A 478 -25.06 1.32 -5.28
N MET A 479 -24.10 0.49 -5.68
CA MET A 479 -24.38 -0.92 -5.92
C MET A 479 -24.13 -1.66 -4.61
N LEU A 480 -25.21 -2.17 -4.03
CA LEU A 480 -25.18 -3.25 -3.05
C LEU A 480 -24.50 -4.45 -3.70
N VAL A 481 -23.26 -4.73 -3.33
CA VAL A 481 -22.68 -6.05 -3.55
C VAL A 481 -23.08 -6.88 -2.33
N SER A 482 -23.97 -7.84 -2.58
CA SER A 482 -24.41 -8.83 -1.61
C SER A 482 -23.20 -9.58 -1.05
N SER A 483 -23.16 -9.68 0.27
CA SER A 483 -22.23 -10.47 1.06
C SER A 483 -22.12 -11.90 0.53
N PHE A 484 -20.92 -12.30 0.13
CA PHE A 484 -20.58 -13.69 -0.15
C PHE A 484 -19.34 -14.07 0.65
N SER A 485 -19.48 -15.19 1.36
CA SER A 485 -18.46 -15.82 2.19
C SER A 485 -17.16 -16.02 1.41
N PHE A 486 -16.04 -15.75 2.07
CA PHE A 486 -14.72 -16.16 1.64
C PHE A 486 -14.67 -17.69 1.54
N THR A 487 -14.51 -18.19 0.33
CA THR A 487 -13.91 -19.52 0.08
C THR A 487 -12.64 -19.31 -0.72
N LEU A 488 -11.59 -18.90 -0.02
CA LEU A 488 -10.22 -19.12 -0.49
C LEU A 488 -9.92 -20.60 -0.24
N SER A 489 -10.04 -21.42 -1.28
CA SER A 489 -9.58 -22.79 -1.21
C SER A 489 -8.06 -22.81 -1.07
N LEU A 490 -7.63 -23.13 0.15
CA LEU A 490 -6.35 -23.70 0.61
C LEU A 490 -5.07 -23.39 -0.21
N PHE A 491 -4.15 -22.69 0.44
CA PHE A 491 -2.73 -23.09 0.44
C PHE A 491 -2.47 -23.95 1.68
N ILE A 492 -2.86 -25.22 1.58
CA ILE A 492 -1.97 -26.37 1.81
C ILE A 492 -2.13 -27.25 0.58
#